data_AF-A0AA41SIQ2-F1
#
_entry.id   AF-A0AA41SIQ2-F1
#
_cell.length_a   1.000
_cell.length_b   1.000
_cell.length_c   1.000
_cell.angle_alpha   90.00
_cell.angle_beta   90.00
_cell.angle_gamma   90.00
#
_symmetry.space_group_name_H-M   'P 1'
#
loop_
_entity.id
_entity.type
_entity.pdbx_description
1 polymer ?
#
loop_
_entity_poly.entity_id
_entity_poly.type
_entity_poly.pdbx_seq_one_letter_code
_entity_poly.pdbx_strand_id
1 'polypeptide(L)' 'SPLTDINECEDQSNYPCIGACTNTEGNYSCSCPRGSHGDGRKDGSGCSPNFPVVKTAL' A
#
# COMPACT_ATOMS: atom_id res chain seq x y z
N SER A 1 10.16 1.95 27.81
CA SER A 1 11.13 1.74 26.72
C SER A 1 10.74 2.69 25.60
N PRO A 2 11.60 3.61 25.12
CA PRO A 2 11.30 4.26 23.86
C PRO A 2 11.52 3.18 22.81
N LEU A 3 10.45 2.43 22.48
CA LEU A 3 10.50 1.44 21.44
C LEU A 3 10.77 2.23 20.16
N THR A 4 12.00 2.18 19.67
CA THR A 4 12.31 2.66 18.33
C THR A 4 11.43 1.87 17.40
N ASP A 5 10.53 2.61 16.76
CA ASP A 5 9.64 2.09 15.73
C ASP A 5 10.45 1.42 14.63
N ILE A 6 10.01 0.24 14.20
CA ILE A 6 10.64 -0.48 13.09
C ILE A 6 10.04 0.11 11.84
N ASN A 7 10.86 0.62 10.92
CA ASN A 7 10.35 1.11 9.65
C ASN A 7 10.08 -0.06 8.70
N GLU A 8 8.85 -0.56 8.66
CA GLU A 8 8.48 -1.70 7.80
C GLU A 8 8.68 -1.40 6.30
N CYS A 9 8.67 -0.13 5.90
CA CYS A 9 8.88 0.27 4.51
C CYS A 9 10.31 0.05 4.02
N GLU A 10 11.27 -0.16 4.92
CA GLU A 10 12.65 -0.54 4.57
C GLU A 10 12.81 -2.04 4.31
N ASP A 11 11.79 -2.85 4.61
CA ASP A 11 11.79 -4.30 4.40
C ASP A 11 10.57 -4.77 3.60
N GLN A 12 10.60 -4.52 2.30
CA GLN A 12 9.54 -4.93 1.37
C GLN A 12 9.40 -6.45 1.20
N SER A 13 10.37 -7.24 1.69
CA SER A 13 10.27 -8.70 1.64
C SER A 13 9.31 -9.21 2.70
N ASN A 14 9.37 -8.64 3.91
CA ASN A 14 8.48 -8.99 5.01
C ASN A 14 7.20 -8.16 5.04
N TYR A 15 7.20 -6.93 4.48
CA TYR A 15 6.07 -6.01 4.50
C TYR A 15 5.69 -5.55 3.08
N PRO A 16 5.18 -6.46 2.23
CA PRO A 16 5.04 -6.17 0.81
C PRO A 16 3.82 -5.29 0.48
N CYS A 17 4.06 -4.08 -0.04
CA CYS A 17 3.02 -3.22 -0.62
C CYS A 17 2.93 -3.34 -2.16
N ILE A 18 1.73 -3.19 -2.72
CA ILE A 18 1.47 -3.06 -4.16
C ILE A 18 1.82 -1.65 -4.64
N GLY A 19 1.37 -0.63 -3.91
CA GLY A 19 1.69 0.78 -4.19
C GLY A 19 2.67 1.35 -3.16
N ALA A 20 2.39 2.56 -2.66
CA ALA A 20 3.29 3.22 -1.73
C ALA A 20 3.17 2.64 -0.32
N CYS A 21 4.30 2.51 0.37
CA CYS A 21 4.36 2.23 1.80
C CYS A 21 4.54 3.53 2.58
N THR A 22 3.81 3.67 3.69
CA THR A 22 3.98 4.78 4.64
C THR A 22 4.15 4.21 6.04
N ASN A 23 5.33 4.44 6.62
CA ASN A 23 5.64 4.09 8.00
C ASN A 23 4.84 4.97 8.96
N THR A 24 4.35 4.39 10.05
CA THR A 24 3.61 5.07 11.10
C THR A 24 4.09 4.57 12.47
N GLU A 25 3.92 5.36 13.52
CA GLU A 25 4.38 4.90 14.85
C GLU A 25 3.63 3.62 15.27
N GLY A 26 4.36 2.50 15.33
CA GLY A 26 3.88 1.16 15.69
C GLY A 26 3.22 0.37 14.56
N ASN A 27 3.26 0.84 13.30
CA ASN A 27 2.69 0.13 12.14
C ASN A 27 3.14 0.71 10.79
N TYR A 28 2.60 0.18 9.69
CA TYR A 28 2.68 0.77 8.37
C TYR A 28 1.35 0.66 7.63
N SER A 29 1.19 1.53 6.63
CA SER A 29 0.07 1.47 5.69
C SER A 29 0.58 1.35 4.27
N CYS A 30 -0.13 0.56 3.47
CA CYS A 30 0.07 0.51 2.03
C CYS A 30 -1.05 1.30 1.34
N SER A 31 -0.74 1.95 0.22
CA SER A 31 -1.73 2.62 -0.61
C SER A 31 -1.82 1.99 -1.99
N CYS A 32 -2.98 2.06 -2.61
CA CYS A 32 -3.16 1.62 -3.99
C CYS A 32 -2.72 2.69 -5.01
N PRO A 33 -2.23 2.29 -6.20
CA PRO A 33 -1.98 3.22 -7.30
C PRO A 33 -3.21 4.04 -7.68
N ARG A 34 -3.00 5.21 -8.29
CA ARG A 34 -4.10 6.04 -8.82
C ARG A 34 -5.04 5.21 -9.71
N GLY A 35 -6.34 5.40 -9.53
CA GLY A 35 -7.36 4.65 -10.28
C GLY A 35 -7.62 3.24 -9.74
N SER A 36 -7.16 2.91 -8.53
CA SER A 36 -7.50 1.67 -7.83
C SER A 36 -7.82 1.93 -6.35
N HIS A 37 -8.44 0.96 -5.68
CA HIS A 37 -8.81 0.99 -4.27
C HIS A 37 -8.48 -0.34 -3.58
N GLY A 38 -8.35 -0.32 -2.25
CA GLY A 38 -8.03 -1.50 -1.45
C GLY A 38 -7.07 -1.16 -0.31
N ASP A 39 -6.51 -2.18 0.34
CA ASP A 39 -5.57 -2.03 1.46
C ASP A 39 -4.11 -1.89 1.00
N GLY A 40 -3.84 -2.06 -0.29
CA GLY A 40 -2.51 -1.89 -0.88
C GLY A 40 -1.50 -2.98 -0.52
N ARG A 41 -1.86 -4.03 0.22
CA ARG A 41 -0.93 -5.08 0.66
C ARG A 41 -0.89 -6.24 -0.35
N LYS A 42 0.30 -6.80 -0.64
CA LYS A 42 0.39 -7.99 -1.53
C LYS A 42 -0.11 -9.27 -0.86
N ASP A 43 0.00 -9.33 0.46
CA ASP A 43 -0.42 -10.42 1.34
C ASP A 43 -1.82 -10.18 1.96
N GLY A 44 -2.48 -9.08 1.59
CA GLY A 44 -3.83 -8.71 2.05
C GLY A 44 -4.89 -8.71 0.95
N SER A 45 -5.80 -7.74 1.00
CA SER A 45 -6.89 -7.56 0.02
C SER A 45 -6.40 -7.03 -1.32
N GLY A 46 -5.22 -6.41 -1.33
CA GLY A 46 -4.57 -5.89 -2.52
C GLY A 46 -5.24 -4.64 -3.08
N CYS A 47 -5.13 -4.46 -4.40
CA CYS A 47 -5.69 -3.33 -5.12
C CYS A 47 -6.62 -3.80 -6.23
N SER A 48 -7.81 -3.22 -6.25
CA SER A 48 -8.83 -3.39 -7.29
C SER A 48 -8.96 -2.12 -8.12
N PRO A 49 -8.99 -2.20 -9.46
CA PRO A 49 -9.17 -1.02 -10.30
C PRO A 49 -10.54 -0.38 -10.06
N ASN A 50 -10.56 0.95 -9.97
CA ASN A 50 -11.79 1.73 -9.95
C ASN A 50 -12.38 1.70 -11.37
N PHE A 51 -13.46 0.95 -11.58
CA PHE A 51 -14.13 0.90 -12.86
C PHE A 51 -15.11 2.09 -13.05
N PRO A 52 -15.21 2.65 -14.27
CA PRO A 52 -14.37 2.40 -15.43
C PRO A 52 -13.14 3.33 -15.40
N VAL A 53 -11.95 2.74 -15.55
CA VAL A 53 -10.72 3.47 -15.91
C VAL A 53 -11.06 4.27 -17.16
N VAL A 54 -11.27 5.58 -17.01
CA VAL A 54 -11.83 6.54 -18.00
C VAL A 54 -11.89 5.94 -19.42
N LYS A 55 -13.08 5.52 -19.87
CA LYS A 55 -13.34 5.23 -21.28
C LYS A 55 -13.22 6.53 -22.08
N THR A 56 -12.01 7.00 -22.26
CA THR A 56 -11.66 8.08 -23.19
C THR A 56 -10.23 7.82 -23.67
N ALA A 57 -10.02 6.62 -24.21
CA ALA A 57 -9.14 6.51 -25.36
C ALA A 57 -10.01 6.92 -26.56
N LEU A 58 -9.70 8.07 -27.15
CA LEU A 58 -10.24 8.55 -28.43
C LEU A 58 -10.03 7.49 -29.52
#